data_AF-A0A8T8D8Q0-F1
#
_entry.id   AF-A0A8T8D8Q0-F1
#
_cell.length_a   1.000
_cell.length_b   1.000
_cell.length_c   1.000
_cell.angle_alpha   90.00
_cell.angle_beta   90.00
_cell.angle_gamma   90.00
#
_symmetry.space_group_name_H-M   'P 1'
#
loop_
_entity.id
_entity.type
_entity.pdbx_description
1 polymer ?
#
loop_
_entity_poly.entity_id
_entity_poly.type
_entity_poly.pdbx_seq_one_letter_code
_entity_poly.pdbx_strand_id
1 'polypeptide(L)'
;MTSPPRRPAPSQPPAWRALPLIPARDEGLWTALILLLFGLAAWGTRVPWLFAFGPALVFLGYLARARLAYLAGPDRLLIQTLLRRRVIPYAAIQRAEYLELAGGIRLLATYAPGYAVGWFYLSGLGRQLLLGSTDRGPAVRLHLHRGAVIVTPQDPVEALALLEERGVPLDAPRWVLKEVRRRRKGGRG
;
A
#
# COMPACT_ATOMS: atom_id res chain seq x y z
N MET A 1 43.27 -21.39 31.58
CA MET A 1 41.89 -20.87 31.50
C MET A 1 41.59 -20.54 30.05
N THR A 2 40.85 -21.41 29.36
CA THR A 2 40.50 -21.30 27.94
C THR A 2 39.27 -20.41 27.80
N SER A 3 39.40 -19.28 27.10
CA SER A 3 38.27 -18.40 26.78
C SER A 3 37.23 -19.12 25.92
N PRO A 4 35.92 -18.96 26.18
CA PRO A 4 34.88 -19.60 25.38
C PRO A 4 34.81 -18.99 23.96
N PRO A 5 34.39 -19.77 22.95
CA PRO A 5 34.28 -19.28 21.58
C PRO A 5 33.23 -18.16 21.50
N ARG A 6 33.67 -17.01 21.00
CA ARG A 6 32.83 -15.83 20.73
C ARG A 6 31.77 -16.24 19.70
N ARG A 7 30.50 -16.37 20.10
CA ARG A 7 29.39 -16.56 19.15
C ARG A 7 29.46 -15.44 18.10
N PRO A 8 29.46 -15.74 16.79
CA PRO A 8 29.31 -14.71 15.79
C PRO A 8 28.00 -13.98 16.05
N ALA A 9 28.06 -12.64 16.11
CA ALA A 9 26.87 -11.80 16.18
C ALA A 9 25.94 -12.16 15.00
N PRO A 10 24.61 -12.20 15.19
CA PRO A 10 23.69 -12.49 14.09
C PRO A 10 23.95 -11.50 12.95
N SER A 11 24.41 -12.06 11.83
CA SER A 11 24.63 -11.41 10.55
C SER A 11 23.33 -10.73 10.13
N GLN A 12 23.42 -9.42 9.86
CA GLN A 12 22.45 -8.50 9.22
C GLN A 12 20.96 -8.87 9.33
N PRO A 13 20.09 -7.99 9.86
CA PRO A 13 18.66 -8.23 9.82
C PRO A 13 18.22 -8.52 8.37
N PRO A 14 17.32 -9.50 8.16
CA PRO A 14 16.93 -9.91 6.82
C PRO A 14 16.48 -8.69 6.03
N ALA A 15 17.09 -8.47 4.86
CA ALA A 15 16.93 -7.25 4.08
C ALA A 15 15.44 -6.99 3.79
N TRP A 16 14.85 -6.07 4.54
CA TRP A 16 13.49 -5.62 4.32
C TRP A 16 13.46 -4.83 3.02
N ARG A 17 12.68 -5.28 2.04
CA ARG A 17 12.51 -4.57 0.78
C ARG A 17 11.24 -3.74 0.84
N ALA A 18 11.39 -2.41 0.76
CA ALA A 18 10.27 -1.52 0.62
C ALA A 18 9.68 -1.66 -0.78
N LEU A 19 8.37 -1.91 -0.87
CA LEU A 19 7.63 -1.77 -2.12
C LEU A 19 7.16 -0.32 -2.19
N PRO A 20 7.67 0.47 -3.14
CA PRO A 20 7.31 1.87 -3.20
C PRO A 20 5.82 2.03 -3.56
N LEU A 21 5.25 3.19 -3.28
CA LEU A 21 3.81 3.46 -3.38
C LEU A 21 3.49 4.20 -4.69
N ILE A 22 2.31 3.95 -5.25
CA ILE A 22 1.82 4.77 -6.36
C ILE A 22 1.74 6.23 -5.87
N PRO A 23 2.39 7.19 -6.58
CA PRO A 23 2.30 8.59 -6.21
C PRO A 23 0.85 9.07 -6.30
N ALA A 24 0.45 9.99 -5.41
CA ALA A 24 -0.86 10.60 -5.47
C ALA A 24 -1.02 11.36 -6.81
N ARG A 25 -1.97 10.94 -7.64
CA ARG A 25 -2.13 11.47 -9.02
C ARG A 25 -2.49 12.96 -9.06
N ASP A 26 -3.09 13.51 -7.99
CA ASP A 26 -3.72 14.85 -8.03
C ASP A 26 -3.50 15.69 -6.73
N GLU A 27 -2.39 15.51 -6.04
CA GLU A 27 -2.14 16.14 -4.72
C GLU A 27 -2.18 17.67 -4.74
N GLY A 28 -1.62 18.29 -5.77
CA GLY A 28 -1.60 19.76 -5.92
C GLY A 28 -3.00 20.35 -6.13
N LEU A 29 -3.80 19.73 -6.99
CA LEU A 29 -5.18 20.16 -7.27
C LEU A 29 -6.07 20.01 -6.04
N TRP A 30 -5.96 18.89 -5.32
CA TRP A 30 -6.70 18.66 -4.09
C TRP A 30 -6.33 19.64 -2.98
N THR A 31 -5.03 19.90 -2.81
CA THR A 31 -4.54 20.86 -1.82
C THR A 31 -5.06 22.27 -2.11
N ALA A 32 -4.95 22.71 -3.37
CA ALA A 32 -5.48 24.01 -3.78
C ALA A 32 -6.98 24.12 -3.54
N LEU A 33 -7.75 23.09 -3.88
CA LEU A 33 -9.20 23.05 -3.67
C LEU A 33 -9.58 23.16 -2.18
N ILE A 34 -8.91 22.39 -1.31
CA ILE A 34 -9.15 22.44 0.14
C ILE A 34 -8.85 23.84 0.68
N LEU A 35 -7.68 24.40 0.34
CA LEU A 35 -7.29 25.73 0.82
C LEU A 35 -8.23 26.83 0.30
N LEU A 36 -8.66 26.75 -0.96
CA LEU A 36 -9.64 27.66 -1.55
C LEU A 36 -10.98 27.59 -0.81
N LEU A 37 -11.52 26.39 -0.58
CA LEU A 37 -12.79 26.19 0.12
C LEU A 37 -12.76 26.76 1.53
N PHE A 38 -11.73 26.45 2.32
CA PHE A 38 -11.60 26.97 3.68
C PHE A 38 -11.29 28.47 3.70
N GLY A 39 -10.57 28.99 2.69
CA GLY A 39 -10.34 30.42 2.51
C GLY A 39 -11.63 31.19 2.24
N LEU A 40 -12.44 30.70 1.29
CA LEU A 40 -13.75 31.28 0.98
C LEU A 40 -14.72 31.18 2.16
N ALA A 41 -14.72 30.06 2.90
CA ALA A 41 -15.55 29.90 4.08
C ALA A 41 -15.15 30.88 5.20
N ALA A 42 -13.86 31.01 5.50
CA ALA A 42 -13.35 31.96 6.48
C ALA A 42 -13.69 33.42 6.09
N TRP A 43 -13.55 33.75 4.80
CA TRP A 43 -13.93 35.05 4.26
C TRP A 43 -15.42 35.32 4.41
N GLY A 44 -16.28 34.42 3.93
CA GLY A 44 -17.73 34.60 3.90
C GLY A 44 -18.38 34.66 5.28
N THR A 45 -17.83 33.93 6.25
CA THR A 45 -18.34 33.89 7.63
C THR A 45 -17.66 34.92 8.54
N ARG A 46 -16.58 35.57 8.10
CA ARG A 46 -15.68 36.43 8.89
C ARG A 46 -15.08 35.72 10.12
N VAL A 47 -14.96 34.40 10.05
CA VAL A 47 -14.38 33.57 11.11
C VAL A 47 -12.99 33.10 10.64
N PRO A 48 -11.90 33.79 11.02
CA PRO A 48 -10.58 33.55 10.44
C PRO A 48 -10.00 32.18 10.81
N TRP A 49 -10.35 31.63 11.97
CA TRP A 49 -9.85 30.30 12.40
C TRP A 49 -10.40 29.15 11.55
N LEU A 50 -11.49 29.35 10.78
CA LEU A 50 -11.96 28.33 9.86
C LEU A 50 -10.89 27.97 8.82
N PHE A 51 -10.06 28.92 8.43
CA PHE A 51 -8.97 28.67 7.50
C PHE A 51 -8.01 27.61 8.02
N ALA A 52 -7.73 27.57 9.33
CA ALA A 52 -6.78 26.63 9.94
C ALA A 52 -7.16 25.15 9.72
N PHE A 53 -8.44 24.84 9.54
CA PHE A 53 -8.89 23.48 9.23
C PHE A 53 -8.40 23.00 7.85
N GLY A 54 -8.23 23.90 6.88
CA GLY A 54 -7.72 23.57 5.55
C GLY A 54 -6.30 22.99 5.60
N PRO A 55 -5.29 23.75 6.06
CA PRO A 55 -3.94 23.24 6.27
C PRO A 55 -3.88 22.03 7.19
N ALA A 56 -4.67 21.98 8.26
CA ALA A 56 -4.72 20.81 9.15
C ALA A 56 -5.18 19.54 8.40
N LEU A 57 -6.18 19.65 7.54
CA LEU A 57 -6.68 18.54 6.73
C LEU A 57 -5.65 18.09 5.68
N VAL A 58 -4.99 19.05 5.03
CA VAL A 58 -3.88 18.77 4.08
C VAL A 58 -2.74 18.04 4.79
N PHE A 59 -2.32 18.53 5.95
CA PHE A 59 -1.27 17.92 6.76
C PHE A 59 -1.64 16.50 7.21
N LEU A 60 -2.90 16.27 7.60
CA LEU A 60 -3.38 14.94 7.96
C LEU A 60 -3.36 13.98 6.77
N GLY A 61 -3.72 14.45 5.57
CA GLY A 61 -3.61 13.67 4.33
C GLY A 61 -2.17 13.29 4.00
N TYR A 62 -1.24 14.23 4.16
CA TYR A 62 0.19 13.98 3.99
C TYR A 62 0.71 12.93 5.00
N LEU A 63 0.36 13.07 6.28
CA LEU A 63 0.70 12.09 7.31
C LEU A 63 0.14 10.70 7.00
N ALA A 64 -1.11 10.62 6.53
CA ALA A 64 -1.73 9.35 6.16
C ALA A 64 -0.91 8.62 5.10
N ARG A 65 -0.53 9.34 4.03
CA ARG A 65 0.31 8.81 2.96
C ARG A 65 1.71 8.43 3.45
N ALA A 66 2.36 9.29 4.23
CA ALA A 66 3.71 9.03 4.75
C ALA A 66 3.77 7.80 5.65
N ARG A 67 2.64 7.41 6.27
CA ARG A 67 2.51 6.21 7.11
C ARG A 67 2.08 4.96 6.36
N LEU A 68 1.62 5.09 5.11
CA LEU A 68 1.36 3.93 4.28
C LEU A 68 2.70 3.36 3.83
N ALA A 69 2.98 2.09 4.12
CA ALA A 69 4.19 1.43 3.67
C ALA A 69 3.98 -0.07 3.53
N TYR A 70 4.60 -0.66 2.51
CA TYR A 70 4.63 -2.10 2.31
C TYR A 70 6.08 -2.57 2.44
N LEU A 71 6.34 -3.43 3.42
CA LEU A 71 7.69 -3.94 3.67
C LEU A 71 7.67 -5.46 3.51
N ALA A 72 8.38 -5.97 2.52
CA ALA A 72 8.58 -7.39 2.32
C ALA A 72 9.76 -7.86 3.18
N GLY A 73 9.45 -8.67 4.19
CA GLY A 73 10.45 -9.34 5.04
C GLY A 73 10.76 -10.76 4.54
N PRO A 74 11.53 -11.55 5.31
CA PRO A 74 11.90 -12.91 4.92
C PRO A 74 10.72 -13.89 4.90
N ASP A 75 9.85 -13.81 5.91
CA ASP A 75 8.77 -14.78 6.13
C ASP A 75 7.37 -14.13 6.12
N ARG A 76 7.32 -12.80 6.03
CA ARG A 76 6.10 -12.02 6.19
C ARG A 76 6.13 -10.70 5.43
N LEU A 77 4.96 -10.30 4.97
CA LEU A 77 4.67 -8.97 4.46
C LEU A 77 4.13 -8.10 5.59
N LEU A 78 4.70 -6.90 5.75
CA LEU A 78 4.16 -5.87 6.61
C LEU A 78 3.44 -4.84 5.77
N ILE A 79 2.21 -4.52 6.17
CA ILE A 79 1.43 -3.42 5.63
C ILE A 79 1.21 -2.44 6.76
N GLN A 80 1.88 -1.30 6.70
CA GLN A 80 1.71 -0.20 7.64
C GLN A 80 0.74 0.82 7.04
N THR A 81 -0.21 1.28 7.84
CA THR A 81 -1.18 2.33 7.51
C THR A 81 -1.13 3.40 8.58
N LEU A 82 -1.90 4.49 8.44
CA LEU A 82 -1.94 5.56 9.43
C LEU A 82 -2.32 5.06 10.83
N LEU A 83 -3.33 4.19 10.91
CA LEU A 83 -3.94 3.76 12.18
C LEU A 83 -3.47 2.38 12.65
N ARG A 84 -2.99 1.53 11.73
CA ARG A 84 -2.72 0.12 12.02
C ARG A 84 -1.52 -0.42 11.27
N ARG A 85 -0.80 -1.33 11.91
CA ARG A 85 0.20 -2.20 11.27
C ARG A 85 -0.39 -3.60 11.15
N ARG A 86 -0.36 -4.16 9.95
CA ARG A 86 -0.79 -5.53 9.67
C ARG A 86 0.39 -6.38 9.25
N VAL A 87 0.54 -7.53 9.89
CA VAL A 87 1.57 -8.52 9.57
C VAL A 87 0.89 -9.71 8.91
N ILE A 88 1.33 -10.07 7.71
CA ILE A 88 0.79 -11.19 6.94
C ILE A 88 1.93 -12.17 6.68
N PRO A 89 1.97 -13.33 7.36
CA PRO A 89 2.91 -14.40 7.03
C PRO A 89 2.68 -14.88 5.59
N TYR A 90 3.74 -15.15 4.83
CA TYR A 90 3.57 -15.65 3.45
C TYR A 90 2.83 -16.97 3.41
N ALA A 91 3.04 -17.83 4.42
CA ALA A 91 2.30 -19.09 4.59
C ALA A 91 0.78 -18.91 4.74
N ALA A 92 0.32 -17.72 5.16
CA ALA A 92 -1.11 -17.43 5.27
C ALA A 92 -1.74 -16.94 3.96
N ILE A 93 -0.92 -16.67 2.93
CA ILE A 93 -1.33 -16.21 1.60
C ILE A 93 -1.48 -17.44 0.70
N GLN A 94 -2.72 -17.75 0.30
CA GLN A 94 -3.02 -18.86 -0.58
C GLN A 94 -2.64 -18.57 -2.03
N ARG A 95 -2.87 -17.32 -2.47
CA ARG A 95 -2.50 -16.84 -3.81
C ARG A 95 -2.38 -15.32 -3.82
N ALA A 96 -1.54 -14.82 -4.72
CA ALA A 96 -1.45 -13.40 -5.04
C ALA A 96 -1.96 -13.17 -6.46
N GLU A 97 -3.00 -12.34 -6.59
CA GLU A 97 -3.69 -12.07 -7.84
C GLU A 97 -3.33 -10.67 -8.36
N TYR A 98 -2.95 -10.57 -9.63
CA TYR A 98 -2.86 -9.28 -10.32
C TYR A 98 -4.26 -8.84 -10.72
N LEU A 99 -4.62 -7.59 -10.43
CA LEU A 99 -5.87 -7.01 -10.90
C LEU A 99 -5.72 -5.54 -11.28
N GLU A 100 -6.64 -5.07 -12.11
CA GLU A 100 -6.81 -3.64 -12.38
C GLU A 100 -8.08 -3.16 -11.68
N LEU A 101 -7.91 -2.23 -10.74
CA LEU A 101 -9.02 -1.60 -10.04
C LEU A 101 -9.70 -0.58 -10.96
N ALA A 102 -11.01 -0.71 -11.14
CA ALA A 102 -11.82 0.25 -11.89
C ALA A 102 -12.43 1.35 -11.00
N GLY A 103 -12.01 1.45 -9.73
CA GLY A 103 -12.67 2.27 -8.73
C GLY A 103 -13.73 1.49 -7.95
N GLY A 104 -14.33 2.16 -6.97
CA GLY A 104 -15.44 1.60 -6.22
C GLY A 104 -16.07 2.58 -5.24
N ILE A 105 -17.03 2.08 -4.47
CA ILE A 105 -17.74 2.85 -3.47
C ILE A 105 -17.06 2.64 -2.12
N ARG A 106 -16.72 3.74 -1.45
CA ARG A 106 -16.22 3.72 -0.07
C ARG A 106 -17.34 3.28 0.86
N LEU A 107 -17.12 2.23 1.65
CA LEU A 107 -18.07 1.79 2.67
C LEU A 107 -17.63 2.28 4.05
N LEU A 108 -16.47 1.81 4.50
CA LEU A 108 -15.87 2.12 5.81
C LEU A 108 -14.37 2.33 5.57
N ALA A 109 -14.03 3.45 4.95
CA ALA A 109 -12.68 3.72 4.48
C ALA A 109 -12.26 5.18 4.66
N THR A 110 -11.00 5.36 5.00
CA THR A 110 -10.30 6.64 4.93
C THR A 110 -9.74 6.81 3.53
N TYR A 111 -10.05 7.94 2.91
CA TYR A 111 -9.53 8.31 1.60
C TYR A 111 -8.95 9.71 1.66
N ALA A 112 -7.71 9.82 1.21
CA ALA A 112 -7.01 11.05 0.90
C ALA A 112 -6.19 10.80 -0.39
N PRO A 113 -5.74 11.85 -1.10
CA PRO A 113 -4.88 11.66 -2.26
C PRO A 113 -3.65 10.79 -1.91
N GLY A 114 -3.49 9.65 -2.61
CA GLY A 114 -2.42 8.69 -2.31
C GLY A 114 -2.64 7.82 -1.08
N TYR A 115 -3.85 7.79 -0.51
CA TYR A 115 -4.21 6.95 0.63
C TYR A 115 -5.66 6.47 0.52
N ALA A 116 -5.86 5.19 0.25
CA ALA A 116 -7.16 4.53 0.14
C ALA A 116 -7.18 3.28 1.04
N VAL A 117 -7.59 3.45 2.30
CA VAL A 117 -7.51 2.40 3.30
C VAL A 117 -8.85 2.16 3.98
N GLY A 118 -9.34 0.92 3.91
CA GLY A 118 -10.55 0.45 4.56
C GLY A 118 -11.40 -0.44 3.67
N TRP A 119 -12.68 -0.54 3.97
CA TRP A 119 -13.61 -1.36 3.21
C TRP A 119 -14.18 -0.59 2.01
N PHE A 120 -14.00 -1.16 0.83
CA PHE A 120 -14.54 -0.67 -0.43
C PHE A 120 -15.45 -1.73 -1.05
N TYR A 121 -16.49 -1.28 -1.74
CA TYR A 121 -17.23 -2.10 -2.69
C TYR A 121 -16.64 -1.85 -4.08
N LEU A 122 -15.90 -2.81 -4.60
CA LEU A 122 -15.23 -2.72 -5.89
C LEU A 122 -16.06 -3.45 -6.94
N SER A 123 -16.31 -2.79 -8.08
CA SER A 123 -17.06 -3.39 -9.19
C SER A 123 -16.40 -4.70 -9.64
N GLY A 124 -17.17 -5.79 -9.73
CA GLY A 124 -16.69 -7.12 -10.11
C GLY A 124 -15.99 -7.91 -9.00
N LEU A 125 -15.63 -7.29 -7.87
CA LEU A 125 -14.95 -7.94 -6.75
C LEU A 125 -15.78 -7.93 -5.45
N GLY A 126 -16.84 -7.11 -5.40
CA GLY A 126 -17.68 -6.94 -4.22
C GLY A 126 -16.95 -6.24 -3.08
N ARG A 127 -17.32 -6.57 -1.83
CA ARG A 127 -16.71 -5.96 -0.64
C ARG A 127 -15.29 -6.48 -0.42
N GLN A 128 -14.31 -5.59 -0.53
CA GLN A 128 -12.89 -5.90 -0.34
C GLN A 128 -12.26 -4.95 0.69
N LEU A 129 -11.26 -5.45 1.42
CA LEU A 129 -10.43 -4.60 2.26
C LEU A 129 -9.27 -4.08 1.41
N LEU A 130 -9.28 -2.79 1.12
CA LEU A 130 -8.21 -2.10 0.42
C LEU A 130 -7.27 -1.50 1.46
N LEU A 131 -5.99 -1.85 1.38
CA LEU A 131 -4.90 -1.21 2.12
C LEU A 131 -3.96 -0.62 1.08
N GLY A 132 -4.45 0.43 0.41
CA GLY A 132 -3.88 0.98 -0.82
C GLY A 132 -3.54 2.46 -0.73
N SER A 133 -2.82 2.96 -1.71
CA SER A 133 -2.66 4.39 -2.03
C SER A 133 -3.73 4.86 -3.03
N THR A 134 -4.40 3.95 -3.73
CA THR A 134 -5.42 4.25 -4.75
C THR A 134 -6.49 3.16 -4.77
N ASP A 135 -7.70 3.52 -5.19
CA ASP A 135 -8.81 2.61 -5.50
C ASP A 135 -8.94 2.33 -7.00
N ARG A 136 -8.00 2.81 -7.81
CA ARG A 136 -7.96 2.65 -9.28
C ARG A 136 -6.57 2.25 -9.77
N GLY A 137 -6.54 1.53 -10.89
CA GLY A 137 -5.33 1.12 -11.58
C GLY A 137 -4.77 -0.23 -11.09
N PRO A 138 -3.54 -0.57 -11.51
CA PRO A 138 -2.92 -1.85 -11.18
C PRO A 138 -2.76 -2.07 -9.67
N ALA A 139 -3.13 -3.26 -9.20
CA ALA A 139 -3.04 -3.64 -7.81
C ALA A 139 -2.75 -5.14 -7.64
N VAL A 140 -2.44 -5.53 -6.40
CA VAL A 140 -2.21 -6.93 -6.02
C VAL A 140 -3.21 -7.30 -4.94
N ARG A 141 -3.96 -8.38 -5.19
CA ARG A 141 -4.88 -8.96 -4.22
C ARG A 141 -4.29 -10.21 -3.59
N LEU A 142 -4.12 -10.15 -2.28
CA LEU A 142 -3.65 -11.26 -1.47
C LEU A 142 -4.87 -12.02 -0.97
N HIS A 143 -5.04 -13.25 -1.45
CA HIS A 143 -6.04 -14.17 -0.93
C HIS A 143 -5.45 -14.87 0.29
N LEU A 144 -6.04 -14.61 1.45
CA LEU A 144 -5.62 -15.19 2.71
C LEU A 144 -6.54 -16.36 3.06
N HIS A 145 -6.13 -17.22 3.99
CA HIS A 145 -7.03 -18.25 4.54
C HIS A 145 -8.36 -17.70 5.09
N ARG A 146 -8.35 -16.44 5.54
CA ARG A 146 -9.52 -15.75 6.09
C ARG A 146 -9.73 -14.41 5.38
N GLY A 147 -10.31 -14.49 4.18
CA GLY A 147 -10.67 -13.32 3.37
C GLY A 147 -9.55 -12.87 2.43
N ALA A 148 -9.69 -11.65 1.89
CA ALA A 148 -8.72 -11.09 0.97
C ALA A 148 -8.38 -9.65 1.33
N VAL A 149 -7.17 -9.24 0.95
CA VAL A 149 -6.67 -7.88 1.12
C VAL A 149 -6.10 -7.41 -0.20
N ILE A 150 -6.41 -6.18 -0.60
CA ILE A 150 -5.84 -5.56 -1.79
C ILE A 150 -4.80 -4.53 -1.35
N VAL A 151 -3.64 -4.57 -1.99
CA VAL A 151 -2.56 -3.58 -1.84
C VAL A 151 -2.24 -2.98 -3.20
N THR A 152 -1.80 -1.72 -3.21
CA THR A 152 -1.49 -1.00 -4.46
C THR A 152 -0.03 -0.53 -4.47
N PRO A 153 0.93 -1.48 -4.62
CA PRO A 153 2.34 -1.12 -4.79
C PRO A 153 2.52 -0.31 -6.09
N GLN A 154 3.55 0.54 -6.14
CA GLN A 154 3.92 1.31 -7.32
C GLN A 154 4.22 0.41 -8.52
N ASP A 155 4.89 -0.70 -8.26
CA ASP A 155 5.18 -1.74 -9.24
C ASP A 155 4.55 -3.08 -8.79
N PRO A 156 3.34 -3.40 -9.27
CA PRO A 156 2.68 -4.67 -8.98
C PRO A 156 3.46 -5.89 -9.50
N VAL A 157 4.20 -5.75 -10.60
CA VAL A 157 4.95 -6.86 -11.19
C VAL A 157 6.14 -7.20 -10.31
N GLU A 158 6.85 -6.20 -9.79
CA GLU A 158 7.92 -6.41 -8.81
C GLU A 158 7.37 -7.00 -7.50
N ALA A 159 6.23 -6.51 -7.02
CA ALA A 159 5.59 -7.06 -5.82
C ALA A 159 5.20 -8.55 -6.00
N LEU A 160 4.63 -8.91 -7.15
CA LEU A 160 4.29 -10.30 -7.47
C LEU A 160 5.53 -11.18 -7.62
N ALA A 161 6.61 -10.66 -8.22
CA ALA A 161 7.88 -11.38 -8.32
C ALA A 161 8.44 -11.71 -6.93
N LEU A 162 8.41 -10.74 -5.99
CA LEU A 162 8.82 -10.98 -4.60
C LEU A 162 7.93 -12.01 -3.91
N LEU A 163 6.61 -11.98 -4.14
CA LEU A 163 5.71 -12.97 -3.55
C LEU A 163 5.96 -14.38 -4.08
N GLU A 164 6.20 -14.53 -5.39
CA GLU A 164 6.56 -15.81 -6.01
C GLU A 164 7.90 -16.35 -5.48
N GLU A 165 8.91 -15.49 -5.30
CA GLU A 165 10.18 -15.86 -4.68
C GLU A 165 10.01 -16.37 -3.24
N ARG A 166 8.96 -15.95 -2.56
CA ARG A 166 8.58 -16.39 -1.20
C ARG A 166 7.66 -17.60 -1.21
N GLY A 167 7.45 -18.24 -2.36
CA GLY A 167 6.65 -19.45 -2.51
C GLY A 167 5.14 -19.20 -2.59
N VAL A 168 4.70 -17.95 -2.76
CA VAL A 168 3.27 -17.64 -2.93
C VAL A 168 2.85 -17.90 -4.39
N PRO A 169 1.81 -18.71 -4.64
CA PRO A 169 1.28 -18.93 -5.98
C PRO A 169 0.74 -17.63 -6.59
N LEU A 170 1.01 -17.40 -7.88
CA LEU A 170 0.54 -16.22 -8.60
C LEU A 170 -0.65 -16.54 -9.50
N ASP A 171 -1.62 -15.62 -9.55
CA ASP A 171 -2.77 -15.63 -10.45
C ASP A 171 -2.77 -14.30 -11.24
N ALA A 172 -2.35 -14.34 -12.51
CA ALA A 172 -2.21 -13.12 -13.28
C ALA A 172 -2.32 -13.40 -14.80
N PRO A 173 -2.66 -12.38 -15.61
CA PRO A 173 -2.60 -12.49 -17.06
C PRO A 173 -1.24 -13.00 -17.56
N ARG A 174 -1.23 -13.75 -18.66
CA ARG A 174 0.00 -14.37 -19.21
C ARG A 174 1.15 -13.39 -19.42
N TRP A 175 0.84 -12.16 -19.82
CA TRP A 175 1.84 -11.11 -20.05
C TRP A 175 2.50 -10.65 -18.74
N VAL A 176 1.74 -10.56 -17.64
CA VAL A 176 2.28 -10.23 -16.29
C VAL A 176 3.20 -11.34 -15.82
N LEU A 177 2.76 -12.60 -15.92
CA LEU A 177 3.57 -13.76 -15.52
C LEU A 177 4.87 -13.86 -16.33
N LYS A 178 4.83 -13.53 -17.63
CA LYS A 178 6.03 -13.47 -18.47
C LYS A 178 7.01 -12.40 -17.98
N GLU A 179 6.51 -11.22 -17.63
CA GLU A 179 7.34 -10.12 -17.16
C GLU A 179 7.92 -10.38 -15.75
N VAL A 180 7.15 -10.98 -14.83
CA VAL A 180 7.63 -11.46 -13.53
C VAL A 180 8.83 -12.40 -13.72
N ARG A 181 8.68 -13.41 -14.59
CA ARG A 181 9.74 -14.39 -14.89
C ARG A 181 10.97 -13.74 -15.53
N ARG A 182 10.77 -12.74 -16.39
CA ARG A 182 11.87 -11.98 -17.04
C ARG A 182 12.69 -11.22 -16.01
N ARG A 183 12.04 -10.47 -15.12
CA ARG A 183 12.71 -9.66 -14.08
C ARG A 183 13.49 -10.52 -13.10
N ARG A 184 12.96 -11.68 -12.74
CA ARG A 184 13.66 -12.66 -11.90
C ARG A 184 14.95 -13.19 -12.54
N LYS A 185 14.96 -13.38 -13.86
CA LYS A 185 16.18 -13.78 -14.60
C LYS A 185 17.19 -12.64 -14.70
N GLY A 186 16.73 -11.40 -14.87
CA GLY A 186 17.61 -10.23 -14.98
C GLY A 186 18.26 -9.77 -13.67
N GLY A 187 17.64 -10.04 -12.51
CA GLY A 187 18.17 -9.69 -11.18
C GLY A 187 19.14 -10.71 -10.56
N ARG A 188 19.53 -11.76 -11.30
CA ARG A 188 20.50 -12.78 -10.88
C ARG A 188 21.90 -12.60 -11.50
N GLY A 189 22.16 -11.44 -12.11
CA GLY A 189 23.46 -11.06 -12.66
C GLY A 189 24.30 -10.28 -11.67
#